data_AF-A0A1C4ZRW3-F1
#
_entry.id   AF-A0A1C4ZRW3-F1
#
_cell.length_a   1.000
_cell.length_b   1.000
_cell.length_c   1.000
_cell.angle_alpha   90.00
_cell.angle_beta   90.00
_cell.angle_gamma   90.00
#
_symmetry.space_group_name_H-M   'P 1'
#
loop_
_entity.id
_entity.type
_entity.pdbx_description
1 polymer ?
#
loop_
_entity_poly.entity_id
_entity_poly.type
_entity_poly.pdbx_seq_one_letter_code
_entity_poly.pdbx_strand_id
1 'polypeptide(L)'
;MRWPAALAALVLTALTAAAGAGLVRSANDSGGEDPVRAVAAGLRCPACQGESVADSRSPIAAAMRQVVADQLTQGRDRDEIRQWFVQRYGAEVLTDPPAGGAELLLWAVPALALLAGGYAALRTLRPPATSTAPATQVRPAPIGRAARRAWRAGSVGLVALVASVAVAAGALDRPSPQPPPADPVAVAVQLGRDLETQNRYDAAAQMYREALRDRPDDAIRLRLAFALLRAGDTTGAEQTARDVLARSPDSPDGLLVLGLAQRGSRSAEAARTLRRFLAVDPEHPAAGEISRLLVTAP
;
A
#
# COMPACT_ATOMS: atom_id res chain seq x y z
N MET A 1 6.14 -46.40 30.99
CA MET A 1 5.07 -46.19 29.99
C MET A 1 4.91 -44.71 29.63
N ARG A 2 5.90 -44.04 29.00
CA ARG A 2 5.83 -42.59 28.66
C ARG A 2 5.82 -42.28 27.15
N TRP A 3 5.87 -43.30 26.30
CA TRP A 3 5.86 -43.18 24.84
C TRP A 3 4.56 -42.66 24.19
N PRO A 4 3.34 -42.95 24.70
CA PRO A 4 2.13 -42.49 24.00
C PRO A 4 1.96 -40.96 24.08
N ALA A 5 2.44 -40.32 25.15
CA ALA A 5 2.38 -38.87 25.31
C ALA A 5 3.37 -38.14 24.39
N ALA A 6 4.54 -38.74 24.12
CA ALA A 6 5.55 -38.16 23.22
C ALA A 6 5.09 -38.24 21.75
N LEU A 7 4.49 -39.36 21.34
CA LEU A 7 3.91 -39.53 20.01
C LEU A 7 2.73 -38.59 19.77
N ALA A 8 1.84 -38.44 20.76
CA ALA A 8 0.70 -37.52 20.66
C ALA A 8 1.16 -36.05 20.47
N ALA A 9 2.20 -35.62 21.20
CA ALA A 9 2.74 -34.27 21.06
C ALA A 9 3.37 -34.03 19.67
N LEU A 10 4.10 -35.03 19.14
CA LEU A 10 4.77 -34.94 17.84
C LEU A 10 3.77 -34.89 16.67
N VAL A 11 2.70 -35.69 16.75
CA VAL A 11 1.59 -35.67 15.79
C VAL A 11 0.85 -34.35 15.83
N LEU A 12 0.60 -33.79 17.02
CA LEU A 12 -0.07 -32.50 17.17
C LEU A 12 0.77 -31.35 16.55
N THR A 13 2.10 -31.35 16.76
CA THR A 13 3.00 -30.37 16.14
C THR A 13 3.11 -30.52 14.62
N ALA A 14 3.06 -31.76 14.10
CA ALA A 14 3.06 -31.99 12.66
C ALA A 14 1.76 -31.52 12.00
N LEU A 15 0.62 -31.74 12.67
CA LEU A 15 -0.70 -31.28 12.21
C LEU A 15 -0.81 -29.75 12.22
N THR A 16 -0.29 -29.06 13.25
CA THR A 16 -0.29 -27.59 13.28
C THR A 16 0.65 -26.98 12.26
N ALA A 17 1.81 -27.59 12.01
CA ALA A 17 2.73 -27.16 10.95
C ALA A 17 2.14 -27.37 9.55
N ALA A 18 1.46 -28.50 9.30
CA ALA A 18 0.78 -28.77 8.04
C ALA A 18 -0.42 -27.83 7.81
N ALA A 19 -1.19 -27.52 8.85
CA ALA A 19 -2.29 -26.55 8.78
C ALA A 19 -1.78 -25.12 8.50
N GLY A 20 -0.66 -24.73 9.10
CA GLY A 20 -0.01 -23.44 8.83
C GLY A 20 0.49 -23.32 7.38
N ALA A 21 1.10 -24.38 6.84
CA ALA A 21 1.55 -24.42 5.45
C ALA A 21 0.39 -24.42 4.43
N GLY A 22 -0.74 -25.06 4.78
CA GLY A 22 -1.96 -25.07 3.96
C GLY A 22 -2.60 -23.68 3.85
N LEU A 23 -2.68 -22.94 4.95
CA LEU A 23 -3.24 -21.58 4.98
C LEU A 23 -2.41 -20.58 4.15
N VAL A 24 -1.07 -20.66 4.21
CA VAL A 24 -0.17 -19.82 3.40
C VAL A 24 -0.30 -20.12 1.91
N ARG A 25 -0.52 -21.39 1.54
CA ARG A 25 -0.66 -21.79 0.14
C ARG A 25 -2.02 -21.39 -0.45
N SER A 26 -3.10 -21.51 0.31
CA SER A 26 -4.43 -21.05 -0.11
C SER A 26 -4.55 -19.52 -0.20
N ALA A 27 -3.78 -18.76 0.59
CA ALA A 27 -3.70 -17.30 0.47
C ALA A 27 -2.99 -16.84 -0.82
N ASN A 28 -2.10 -17.67 -1.37
CA ASN A 28 -1.42 -17.40 -2.65
C ASN A 28 -2.22 -17.86 -3.88
N ASP A 29 -3.25 -18.68 -3.68
CA ASP A 29 -4.02 -19.34 -4.76
C ASP A 29 -5.42 -18.71 -4.97
N SER A 30 -5.75 -17.63 -4.26
CA SER A 30 -7.03 -16.94 -4.38
C SER A 30 -7.05 -15.96 -5.56
N GLY A 31 -7.31 -16.48 -6.76
CA GLY A 31 -8.08 -15.77 -7.81
C GLY A 31 -7.45 -15.68 -9.20
N GLY A 32 -7.56 -16.74 -10.00
CA GLY A 32 -7.65 -16.61 -11.47
C GLY A 32 -8.98 -15.91 -11.82
N GLU A 33 -9.10 -15.05 -12.83
CA GLU A 33 -8.57 -15.17 -14.21
C GLU A 33 -7.96 -13.86 -14.78
N ASP A 34 -7.78 -12.81 -13.99
CA ASP A 34 -7.20 -11.53 -14.46
C ASP A 34 -5.92 -11.16 -13.68
N PRO A 35 -4.73 -11.20 -14.29
CA PRO A 35 -3.49 -10.83 -13.63
C PRO A 35 -3.50 -9.36 -13.17
N VAL A 36 -4.22 -8.48 -13.87
CA VAL A 36 -4.40 -7.07 -13.46
C VAL A 36 -5.17 -7.02 -12.15
N ARG A 37 -6.27 -7.77 -12.02
CA ARG A 37 -7.09 -7.82 -10.80
C ARG A 37 -6.29 -8.37 -9.61
N ALA A 38 -5.45 -9.39 -9.81
CA ALA A 38 -4.63 -9.97 -8.75
C ALA A 38 -3.60 -8.97 -8.17
N VAL A 39 -2.99 -8.15 -9.03
CA VAL A 39 -2.10 -7.06 -8.58
C VAL A 39 -2.91 -5.93 -7.95
N ALA A 40 -4.00 -5.50 -8.60
CA ALA A 40 -4.85 -4.39 -8.14
C ALA A 40 -5.56 -4.67 -6.80
N ALA A 41 -5.84 -5.94 -6.48
CA ALA A 41 -6.40 -6.32 -5.19
C ALA A 41 -5.42 -6.07 -4.03
N GLY A 42 -4.11 -6.04 -4.35
CA GLY A 42 -3.04 -5.71 -3.40
C GLY A 42 -2.71 -4.23 -3.27
N LEU A 43 -3.45 -3.36 -3.98
CA LEU A 43 -3.29 -1.91 -3.96
C LEU A 43 -4.55 -1.27 -3.36
N ARG A 44 -4.39 -0.26 -2.52
CA ARG A 44 -5.46 0.52 -1.89
C ARG A 44 -5.74 1.79 -2.70
N CYS A 45 -7.01 2.10 -2.95
CA CYS A 45 -7.39 3.37 -3.56
C CYS A 45 -7.26 4.50 -2.51
N PRO A 46 -6.41 5.53 -2.73
CA PRO A 46 -6.22 6.62 -1.76
C PRO A 46 -7.46 7.52 -1.65
N ALA A 47 -8.25 7.64 -2.72
CA ALA A 47 -9.47 8.44 -2.75
C ALA A 47 -10.73 7.70 -2.24
N CYS A 48 -10.64 6.40 -1.96
CA CYS A 48 -11.82 5.55 -1.79
C CYS A 48 -11.82 4.82 -0.46
N GLN A 49 -12.09 5.50 0.67
CA GLN A 49 -12.37 4.98 2.02
C GLN A 49 -11.78 3.58 2.41
N GLY A 50 -10.55 3.25 1.98
CA GLY A 50 -9.91 1.97 2.23
C GLY A 50 -10.23 0.79 1.27
N GLU A 51 -11.01 0.98 0.21
CA GLU A 51 -11.26 -0.04 -0.83
C GLU A 51 -10.00 -0.38 -1.63
N SER A 52 -9.96 -1.61 -2.18
CA SER A 52 -8.92 -2.03 -3.10
C SER A 52 -9.06 -1.33 -4.47
N VAL A 53 -7.95 -1.18 -5.19
CA VAL A 53 -7.96 -0.70 -6.58
C VAL A 53 -8.68 -1.70 -7.50
N ALA A 54 -8.74 -2.99 -7.15
CA ALA A 54 -9.49 -3.98 -7.92
C ALA A 54 -11.01 -3.78 -7.84
N ASP A 55 -11.53 -3.32 -6.70
CA ASP A 55 -12.98 -3.23 -6.46
C ASP A 55 -13.52 -1.81 -6.63
N SER A 56 -12.67 -0.80 -6.41
CA SER A 56 -13.12 0.58 -6.45
C SER A 56 -13.48 1.08 -7.86
N ARG A 57 -14.58 1.82 -7.94
CA ARG A 57 -15.11 2.39 -9.19
C ARG A 57 -14.61 3.81 -9.48
N SER A 58 -13.68 4.33 -8.68
CA SER A 58 -13.16 5.69 -8.89
C SER A 58 -12.34 5.82 -10.17
N PRO A 59 -12.25 7.02 -10.75
CA PRO A 59 -11.35 7.30 -11.87
C PRO A 59 -9.89 6.99 -11.56
N ILE A 60 -9.45 7.24 -10.32
CA ILE A 60 -8.08 6.94 -9.86
C ILE A 60 -7.82 5.44 -9.89
N ALA A 61 -8.75 4.62 -9.37
CA ALA A 61 -8.61 3.17 -9.40
C ALA A 61 -8.61 2.64 -10.86
N ALA A 62 -9.44 3.20 -11.73
CA ALA A 62 -9.43 2.84 -13.15
C ALA A 62 -8.07 3.15 -13.83
N ALA A 63 -7.51 4.32 -13.59
CA ALA A 63 -6.20 4.71 -14.11
C ALA A 63 -5.07 3.82 -13.54
N MET A 64 -5.10 3.51 -12.23
CA MET A 64 -4.13 2.60 -11.61
C MET A 64 -4.22 1.18 -12.19
N ARG A 65 -5.41 0.64 -12.45
CA ARG A 65 -5.58 -0.67 -13.10
C ARG A 65 -5.00 -0.68 -14.52
N GLN A 66 -5.14 0.41 -15.27
CA GLN A 66 -4.51 0.52 -16.58
C GLN A 66 -2.98 0.54 -16.48
N VAL A 67 -2.41 1.30 -15.53
CA VAL A 67 -0.96 1.28 -15.29
C VAL A 67 -0.49 -0.13 -14.92
N VAL A 68 -1.22 -0.86 -14.07
CA VAL A 68 -0.91 -2.26 -13.75
C VAL A 68 -0.90 -3.14 -15.01
N ALA A 69 -1.90 -3.01 -15.89
CA ALA A 69 -1.94 -3.73 -17.16
C ALA A 69 -0.74 -3.41 -18.05
N ASP A 70 -0.36 -2.13 -18.13
CA ASP A 70 0.81 -1.67 -18.88
C ASP A 70 2.12 -2.26 -18.32
N GLN A 71 2.23 -2.43 -16.99
CA GLN A 71 3.41 -3.06 -16.39
C GLN A 71 3.47 -4.57 -16.61
N LEU A 72 2.33 -5.25 -16.56
CA LEU A 72 2.25 -6.69 -16.82
C LEU A 72 2.61 -7.01 -18.27
N THR A 73 2.17 -6.17 -19.22
CA THR A 73 2.58 -6.31 -20.64
C THR A 73 4.06 -6.05 -20.87
N GLN A 74 4.72 -5.28 -20.00
CA GLN A 74 6.18 -5.10 -19.98
C GLN A 74 6.93 -6.30 -19.36
N GLY A 75 6.21 -7.35 -18.93
CA GLY A 75 6.81 -8.55 -18.35
C GLY A 75 7.26 -8.39 -16.90
N ARG A 76 6.83 -7.34 -16.20
CA ARG A 76 7.12 -7.16 -14.78
C ARG A 76 6.29 -8.11 -13.93
N ASP A 77 6.89 -8.62 -12.87
CA ASP A 77 6.17 -9.47 -11.92
C ASP A 77 5.32 -8.65 -10.93
N ARG A 78 4.48 -9.34 -10.16
CA ARG A 78 3.57 -8.72 -9.18
C ARG A 78 4.30 -7.90 -8.12
N ASP A 79 5.45 -8.36 -7.65
CA ASP A 79 6.18 -7.73 -6.55
C ASP A 79 6.96 -6.51 -7.06
N GLU A 80 7.54 -6.58 -8.26
CA GLU A 80 8.11 -5.45 -8.97
C GLU A 80 7.07 -4.35 -9.21
N ILE A 81 5.86 -4.71 -9.63
CA ILE A 81 4.77 -3.74 -9.82
C ILE A 81 4.39 -3.08 -8.50
N ARG A 82 4.22 -3.87 -7.43
CA ARG A 82 3.92 -3.33 -6.09
C ARG A 82 5.00 -2.37 -5.62
N GLN A 83 6.27 -2.73 -5.76
CA GLN A 83 7.39 -1.87 -5.41
C GLN A 83 7.43 -0.60 -6.26
N TRP A 84 7.11 -0.69 -7.55
CA TRP A 84 7.02 0.46 -8.45
C TRP A 84 5.96 1.47 -7.97
N PHE A 85 4.80 0.98 -7.51
CA PHE A 85 3.75 1.82 -6.91
C PHE A 85 4.22 2.42 -5.57
N VAL A 86 4.88 1.64 -4.71
CA VAL A 86 5.40 2.13 -3.42
C VAL A 86 6.41 3.26 -3.62
N GLN A 87 7.33 3.13 -4.58
CA GLN A 87 8.35 4.15 -4.87
C GLN A 87 7.74 5.47 -5.36
N ARG A 88 6.54 5.43 -5.97
CA ARG A 88 5.89 6.61 -6.58
C ARG A 88 4.81 7.23 -5.71
N TYR A 89 4.08 6.41 -4.98
CA TYR A 89 2.88 6.81 -4.25
C TYR A 89 2.97 6.58 -2.73
N GLY A 90 4.07 5.98 -2.23
CA GLY A 90 4.27 5.68 -0.82
C GLY A 90 3.86 4.26 -0.44
N ALA A 91 4.23 3.83 0.78
CA ALA A 91 3.90 2.49 1.27
C ALA A 91 2.39 2.32 1.56
N GLU A 92 1.66 3.41 1.76
CA GLU A 92 0.22 3.42 2.07
C GLU A 92 -0.64 2.91 0.91
N VAL A 93 -0.07 2.89 -0.30
CA VAL A 93 -0.73 2.36 -1.51
C VAL A 93 -0.92 0.86 -1.44
N LEU A 94 -0.20 0.14 -0.58
CA LEU A 94 -0.41 -1.30 -0.39
C LEU A 94 -1.54 -1.56 0.59
N THR A 95 -2.33 -2.60 0.33
CA THR A 95 -3.34 -3.08 1.29
C THR A 95 -2.70 -3.61 2.56
N ASP A 96 -1.57 -4.32 2.40
CA ASP A 96 -0.82 -4.99 3.45
C ASP A 96 0.45 -4.19 3.79
N PRO A 97 0.83 -4.06 5.07
CA PRO A 97 2.09 -3.43 5.44
C PRO A 97 3.27 -4.23 4.86
N PRO A 98 4.35 -3.57 4.39
CA PRO A 98 5.51 -4.26 3.86
C PRO A 98 6.09 -5.20 4.94
N ALA A 99 6.45 -6.43 4.55
CA ALA A 99 7.01 -7.44 5.44
C ALA A 99 8.33 -6.95 6.07
N GLY A 100 8.23 -6.28 7.21
CA GLY A 100 9.37 -5.92 8.04
C GLY A 100 9.77 -7.11 8.90
N GLY A 101 11.07 -7.36 9.08
CA GLY A 101 11.60 -8.44 9.91
C GLY A 101 11.15 -8.43 11.39
N ALA A 102 10.31 -7.47 11.80
CA ALA A 102 9.61 -7.45 13.08
C ALA A 102 8.65 -8.64 13.26
N GLU A 103 8.07 -9.19 12.20
CA GLU A 103 7.19 -10.37 12.28
C GLU A 103 7.91 -11.62 12.81
N LEU A 104 9.18 -11.80 12.42
CA LEU A 104 10.03 -12.90 12.90
C LEU A 104 10.31 -12.76 14.41
N LEU A 105 10.55 -11.53 14.86
CA LEU A 105 10.87 -11.24 16.26
C LEU A 105 9.65 -11.50 17.17
N LEU A 106 8.46 -11.25 16.62
CA LEU A 106 7.21 -11.48 17.30
C LEU A 106 6.93 -12.98 17.54
N TRP A 107 7.27 -13.84 16.59
CA TRP A 107 7.13 -15.29 16.73
C TRP A 107 8.27 -15.95 17.51
N ALA A 108 9.46 -15.35 17.53
CA ALA A 108 10.61 -15.88 18.26
C ALA A 108 10.40 -15.89 19.79
N VAL A 109 9.74 -14.88 20.34
CA VAL A 109 9.52 -14.74 21.79
C VAL A 109 8.58 -15.83 22.36
N PRO A 110 7.39 -16.10 21.78
CA PRO A 110 6.52 -17.20 22.21
C PRO A 110 7.19 -18.58 22.08
N ALA A 111 7.94 -18.81 20.99
CA ALA A 111 8.65 -20.06 20.76
C ALA A 111 9.72 -20.30 21.84
N LEU A 112 10.51 -19.27 22.17
CA LEU A 112 11.50 -19.34 23.25
C LEU A 112 10.88 -19.57 24.62
N ALA A 113 9.75 -18.93 24.91
CA ALA A 113 9.03 -19.13 26.18
C ALA A 113 8.52 -20.57 26.35
N LEU A 114 7.98 -21.16 25.28
CA LEU A 114 7.56 -22.57 25.26
C LEU A 114 8.74 -23.53 25.47
N LEU A 115 9.86 -23.28 24.79
CA LEU A 115 11.07 -24.09 24.95
C LEU A 115 11.62 -24.02 26.37
N ALA A 116 11.67 -22.82 26.96
CA ALA A 116 12.12 -22.63 28.34
C ALA A 116 11.20 -23.32 29.36
N GLY A 117 9.88 -23.20 29.19
CA GLY A 117 8.90 -23.87 30.04
C GLY A 117 8.99 -25.39 29.97
N GLY A 118 9.11 -25.95 28.75
CA GLY A 118 9.30 -27.38 28.53
C GLY A 118 10.59 -27.92 29.16
N TYR A 119 11.69 -27.15 29.04
CA TYR A 119 12.97 -27.51 29.65
C TYR A 119 12.91 -27.56 31.19
N ALA A 120 12.27 -26.56 31.82
CA ALA A 120 12.09 -26.51 33.26
C ALA A 120 11.23 -27.68 33.79
N ALA A 121 10.17 -28.04 33.07
CA ALA A 121 9.32 -29.19 33.40
C ALA A 121 10.08 -30.51 33.31
N LEU A 122 10.90 -30.70 32.27
CA LEU A 122 11.73 -31.89 32.11
C LEU A 122 12.76 -32.07 33.25
N ARG A 123 13.29 -30.97 33.81
CA ARG A 123 14.21 -31.03 34.95
C ARG A 123 13.53 -31.35 36.28
N THR A 124 12.35 -30.80 36.52
CA THR A 124 11.62 -31.01 37.79
C THR A 124 10.91 -32.36 37.86
N LEU A 125 10.56 -32.94 36.71
CA LEU A 125 9.93 -34.26 36.59
C LEU A 125 10.92 -35.42 36.44
N ARG A 126 12.23 -35.18 36.60
CA ARG A 126 13.23 -36.26 36.68
C ARG A 126 13.07 -36.96 38.04
N PRO A 127 12.64 -38.23 38.08
CA PRO A 127 12.53 -38.94 39.35
C PRO A 127 13.93 -39.08 39.97
N PRO A 128 14.06 -38.92 41.30
CA PRO A 128 15.29 -39.31 41.99
C PRO A 128 15.51 -40.80 41.76
N ALA A 129 16.78 -41.21 41.60
CA ALA A 129 17.14 -42.62 41.55
C ALA A 129 16.62 -43.30 42.83
N THR A 130 15.69 -44.24 42.65
CA THR A 130 15.08 -45.00 43.74
C THR A 130 16.16 -45.76 44.49
N SER A 131 16.39 -45.39 45.76
CA SER A 131 17.14 -46.22 46.69
C SER A 131 16.18 -47.27 47.24
N THR A 132 16.42 -48.53 46.87
CA THR A 132 15.64 -49.69 47.29
C THR A 132 15.76 -49.90 48.81
N ALA A 133 14.65 -49.83 49.53
CA ALA A 133 14.53 -50.31 50.91
C ALA A 133 13.19 -51.06 51.08
N PRO A 134 13.10 -52.11 51.93
CA PRO A 134 12.01 -53.10 51.86
C PRO A 134 10.70 -52.62 52.49
N ALA A 135 9.60 -53.19 52.00
CA ALA A 135 8.23 -52.75 52.20
C ALA A 135 7.68 -53.00 53.62
N THR A 136 7.17 -51.93 54.24
CA THR A 136 6.19 -52.00 55.34
C THR A 136 4.93 -51.26 54.89
N GLN A 137 3.76 -51.82 55.21
CA GLN A 137 2.44 -51.37 54.73
C GLN A 137 2.19 -49.87 54.99
N VAL A 138 1.78 -49.14 53.94
CA VAL A 138 1.55 -47.69 53.98
C VAL A 138 0.05 -47.37 53.95
N ARG A 139 -0.43 -46.79 55.05
CA ARG A 139 -1.73 -46.08 55.15
C ARG A 139 -1.76 -44.94 54.12
N PRO A 140 -2.88 -44.64 53.42
CA PRO A 140 -2.90 -43.58 52.41
C PRO A 140 -2.50 -42.24 53.06
N ALA A 141 -1.32 -41.75 52.72
CA ALA A 141 -0.79 -40.51 53.26
C ALA A 141 -1.59 -39.32 52.69
N PRO A 142 -1.93 -38.31 53.51
CA PRO A 142 -2.55 -37.10 52.99
C PRO A 142 -1.62 -36.48 51.95
N ILE A 143 -2.20 -36.10 50.81
CA ILE A 143 -1.50 -35.45 49.68
C ILE A 143 -0.48 -34.44 50.23
N GLY A 144 0.81 -34.74 50.06
CA GLY A 144 1.89 -34.00 50.73
C GLY A 144 1.88 -32.53 50.35
N ARG A 145 2.28 -31.65 51.28
CA ARG A 145 2.39 -30.19 51.02
C ARG A 145 3.23 -29.89 49.75
N ALA A 146 4.17 -30.79 49.41
CA ALA A 146 4.95 -30.76 48.17
C ALA A 146 4.10 -30.90 46.89
N ALA A 147 3.15 -31.84 46.85
CA ALA A 147 2.26 -32.02 45.70
C ALA A 147 1.31 -30.83 45.51
N ARG A 148 0.81 -30.26 46.62
CA ARG A 148 0.02 -29.01 46.57
C ARG A 148 0.83 -27.80 46.11
N ARG A 149 2.12 -27.70 46.49
CA ARG A 149 3.03 -26.65 45.98
C ARG A 149 3.34 -26.84 44.51
N ALA A 150 3.58 -28.06 44.05
CA ALA A 150 3.83 -28.34 42.64
C ALA A 150 2.62 -28.01 41.75
N TRP A 151 1.41 -28.35 42.21
CA TRP A 151 0.18 -28.03 41.49
C TRP A 151 -0.10 -26.52 41.45
N ARG A 152 0.14 -25.81 42.57
CA ARG A 152 0.05 -24.33 42.63
C ARG A 152 1.09 -23.64 41.76
N ALA A 153 2.34 -24.13 41.74
CA ALA A 153 3.39 -23.58 40.88
C ALA A 153 3.08 -23.78 39.39
N GLY A 154 2.56 -24.96 39.02
CA GLY A 154 2.13 -25.24 37.64
C GLY A 154 0.93 -24.40 37.20
N SER A 155 -0.06 -24.20 38.07
CA SER A 155 -1.24 -23.37 37.77
C SER A 155 -0.90 -21.88 37.71
N VAL A 156 -0.02 -21.37 38.59
CA VAL A 156 0.50 -19.99 38.49
C VAL A 156 1.32 -19.79 37.22
N GLY A 157 2.16 -20.75 36.83
CA GLY A 157 2.92 -20.70 35.58
C GLY A 157 2.02 -20.69 34.33
N LEU A 158 0.96 -21.50 34.31
CA LEU A 158 -0.02 -21.52 33.22
C LEU A 158 -0.77 -20.19 33.12
N VAL A 159 -1.25 -19.65 34.24
CA VAL A 159 -1.96 -18.36 34.28
C VAL A 159 -1.04 -17.22 33.86
N ALA A 160 0.22 -17.21 34.30
CA ALA A 160 1.20 -16.20 33.88
C ALA A 160 1.51 -16.28 32.37
N LEU A 161 1.58 -17.48 31.80
CA LEU A 161 1.78 -17.69 30.36
C LEU A 161 0.57 -17.21 29.56
N VAL A 162 -0.64 -17.60 29.95
CA VAL A 162 -1.89 -17.17 29.30
C VAL A 162 -2.06 -15.65 29.41
N ALA A 163 -1.77 -15.07 30.57
CA ALA A 163 -1.81 -13.61 30.75
C ALA A 163 -0.76 -12.90 29.90
N SER A 164 0.46 -13.45 29.78
CA SER A 164 1.51 -12.88 28.92
C SER A 164 1.14 -12.95 27.44
N VAL A 165 0.55 -14.06 26.99
CA VAL A 165 0.03 -14.22 25.62
C VAL A 165 -1.14 -13.28 25.36
N ALA A 166 -2.06 -13.11 26.31
CA ALA A 166 -3.20 -12.19 26.18
C ALA A 166 -2.74 -10.72 26.14
N VAL A 167 -1.76 -10.34 26.97
CA VAL A 167 -1.16 -9.00 26.97
C VAL A 167 -0.36 -8.76 25.68
N ALA A 168 0.39 -9.76 25.20
CA ALA A 168 1.11 -9.67 23.94
C ALA A 168 0.16 -9.59 22.73
N ALA A 169 -0.91 -10.39 22.70
CA ALA A 169 -1.94 -10.34 21.68
C ALA A 169 -2.66 -8.97 21.66
N GLY A 170 -3.00 -8.43 22.83
CA GLY A 170 -3.59 -7.10 22.95
C GLY A 170 -2.62 -5.96 22.61
N ALA A 171 -1.31 -6.20 22.68
CA ALA A 171 -0.30 -5.23 22.22
C ALA A 171 -0.10 -5.26 20.70
N LEU A 172 -0.39 -6.39 20.05
CA LEU A 172 -0.35 -6.57 18.59
C LEU A 172 -1.60 -6.08 17.88
N ASP A 173 -2.74 -6.11 18.56
CA ASP A 173 -3.99 -5.57 18.06
C ASP A 173 -4.06 -4.04 18.19
N ARG A 174 -3.01 -3.40 18.74
CA ARG A 174 -2.88 -1.95 18.65
C ARG A 174 -2.57 -1.63 17.19
N PRO A 175 -3.47 -0.95 16.47
CA PRO A 175 -3.16 -0.53 15.11
C PRO A 175 -1.88 0.30 15.17
N SER A 176 -0.85 -0.17 14.45
CA SER A 176 0.37 0.59 14.22
C SER A 176 -0.01 2.01 13.86
N PRO A 177 0.69 3.06 14.33
CA PRO A 177 0.45 4.41 13.87
C PRO A 177 0.55 4.41 12.35
N GLN A 178 -0.60 4.43 11.68
CA GLN A 178 -0.63 4.43 10.23
C GLN A 178 0.00 5.76 9.83
N PRO A 179 1.04 5.78 8.97
CA PRO A 179 1.47 7.02 8.37
C PRO A 179 0.23 7.69 7.73
N PRO A 180 0.18 9.03 7.73
CA PRO A 180 -1.00 9.74 7.24
C PRO A 180 -1.37 9.23 5.85
N PRO A 181 -2.67 8.99 5.57
CA PRO A 181 -3.10 8.49 4.27
C PRO A 181 -2.53 9.39 3.16
N ALA A 182 -2.01 8.79 2.10
CA ALA A 182 -1.47 9.53 0.97
C ALA A 182 -2.50 10.56 0.47
N ASP A 183 -2.11 11.84 0.40
CA ASP A 183 -3.01 12.93 -0.02
C ASP A 183 -3.63 12.58 -1.38
N PRO A 184 -4.96 12.34 -1.46
CA PRO A 184 -5.61 11.91 -2.70
C PRO A 184 -5.35 12.86 -3.86
N VAL A 185 -5.26 14.17 -3.57
CA VAL A 185 -4.91 15.20 -4.56
C VAL A 185 -3.49 14.99 -5.06
N ALA A 186 -2.53 14.74 -4.17
CA ALA A 186 -1.14 14.50 -4.56
C ALA A 186 -1.01 13.22 -5.41
N VAL A 187 -1.74 12.15 -5.06
CA VAL A 187 -1.74 10.92 -5.86
C VAL A 187 -2.35 11.16 -7.23
N ALA A 188 -3.49 11.84 -7.33
CA ALA A 188 -4.12 12.17 -8.60
C ALA A 188 -3.20 13.02 -9.49
N VAL A 189 -2.57 14.06 -8.92
CA VAL A 189 -1.62 14.92 -9.63
C VAL A 189 -0.39 14.14 -10.09
N GLN A 190 0.12 13.22 -9.27
CA GLN A 190 1.27 12.39 -9.63
C GLN A 190 0.93 11.40 -10.73
N LEU A 191 -0.19 10.69 -10.60
CA LEU A 191 -0.69 9.76 -11.61
C LEU A 191 -0.96 10.48 -12.94
N GLY A 192 -1.47 11.72 -12.89
CA GLY A 192 -1.61 12.58 -14.06
C GLY A 192 -0.28 12.82 -14.79
N ARG A 193 0.82 13.11 -14.07
CA ARG A 193 2.15 13.25 -14.71
C ARG A 193 2.64 11.95 -15.31
N ASP A 194 2.50 10.86 -14.58
CA ASP A 194 2.95 9.56 -15.07
C ASP A 194 2.22 9.19 -16.37
N LEU A 195 0.93 9.52 -16.48
CA LEU A 195 0.15 9.37 -17.72
C LEU A 195 0.62 10.31 -18.84
N GLU A 196 1.01 11.56 -18.54
CA GLU A 196 1.61 12.47 -19.53
C GLU A 196 2.92 11.91 -20.10
N THR A 197 3.79 11.32 -19.27
CA THR A 197 5.04 10.69 -19.75
C THR A 197 4.78 9.52 -20.69
N GLN A 198 3.60 8.91 -20.58
CA GLN A 198 3.13 7.83 -21.44
C GLN A 198 2.34 8.35 -22.66
N ASN A 199 2.26 9.68 -22.86
CA ASN A 199 1.45 10.35 -23.88
C ASN A 199 -0.07 10.10 -23.76
N ARG A 200 -0.56 9.70 -22.58
CA ARG A 200 -1.97 9.38 -22.33
C ARG A 200 -2.73 10.59 -21.80
N TYR A 201 -2.83 11.62 -22.64
CA TYR A 201 -3.28 12.95 -22.24
C TYR A 201 -4.75 13.02 -21.81
N ASP A 202 -5.66 12.23 -22.41
CA ASP A 202 -7.07 12.16 -21.98
C ASP A 202 -7.20 11.64 -20.53
N ALA A 203 -6.46 10.59 -20.19
CA ALA A 203 -6.45 10.00 -18.87
C ALA A 203 -5.79 10.95 -17.86
N ALA A 204 -4.71 11.64 -18.25
CA ALA A 204 -4.07 12.67 -17.43
C ALA A 204 -5.03 13.82 -17.10
N ALA A 205 -5.76 14.34 -18.11
CA ALA A 205 -6.77 15.37 -17.92
C ALA A 205 -7.85 14.93 -16.93
N GLN A 206 -8.27 13.67 -16.97
CA GLN A 206 -9.23 13.15 -15.99
C GLN A 206 -8.67 13.18 -14.55
N MET A 207 -7.39 12.85 -14.36
CA MET A 207 -6.76 12.90 -13.03
C MET A 207 -6.65 14.33 -12.49
N TYR A 208 -6.35 15.31 -13.34
CA TYR A 208 -6.34 16.71 -12.91
C TYR A 208 -7.72 17.26 -12.60
N ARG A 209 -8.75 16.87 -13.37
CA ARG A 209 -10.14 17.21 -13.02
C ARG A 209 -10.51 16.65 -11.66
N GLU A 210 -10.10 15.41 -11.35
CA GLU A 210 -10.34 14.82 -10.03
C GLU A 210 -9.64 15.62 -8.93
N ALA A 211 -8.35 15.93 -9.09
CA ALA A 211 -7.58 16.72 -8.13
C ALA A 211 -8.21 18.10 -7.86
N LEU A 212 -8.72 18.76 -8.91
CA LEU A 212 -9.33 20.09 -8.81
C LEU A 212 -10.71 20.10 -8.14
N ARG A 213 -11.40 18.95 -8.04
CA ARG A 213 -12.67 18.86 -7.30
C ARG A 213 -12.46 19.08 -5.81
N ASP A 214 -11.38 18.53 -5.28
CA ASP A 214 -11.07 18.61 -3.85
C ASP A 214 -10.30 19.88 -3.51
N ARG A 215 -9.32 20.25 -4.35
CA ARG A 215 -8.45 21.40 -4.14
C ARG A 215 -8.31 22.24 -5.41
N PRO A 216 -9.08 23.33 -5.55
CA PRO A 216 -8.91 24.27 -6.66
C PRO A 216 -7.52 24.90 -6.60
N ASP A 217 -6.73 24.71 -7.65
CA ASP A 217 -5.35 25.18 -7.74
C ASP A 217 -5.01 25.58 -9.18
N ASP A 218 -4.32 26.70 -9.36
CA ASP A 218 -4.02 27.24 -10.69
C ASP A 218 -2.90 26.49 -11.40
N ALA A 219 -1.94 25.93 -10.68
CA ALA A 219 -0.88 25.11 -11.26
C ALA A 219 -1.45 23.76 -11.76
N ILE A 220 -2.36 23.14 -11.00
CA ILE A 220 -3.09 21.94 -11.45
C ILE A 220 -3.97 22.27 -12.65
N ARG A 221 -4.65 23.43 -12.64
CA ARG A 221 -5.52 23.87 -13.75
C ARG A 221 -4.74 24.15 -15.03
N LEU A 222 -3.56 24.75 -14.92
CA LEU A 222 -2.67 24.95 -16.05
C LEU A 222 -2.22 23.62 -16.66
N ARG A 223 -1.88 22.64 -15.82
CA ARG A 223 -1.56 21.27 -16.27
C ARG A 223 -2.76 20.57 -16.92
N LEU A 224 -3.97 20.77 -16.40
CA LEU A 224 -5.19 20.33 -17.08
C LEU A 224 -5.32 20.96 -18.47
N ALA A 225 -5.13 22.28 -18.59
CA ALA A 225 -5.19 22.96 -19.89
C ALA A 225 -4.16 22.42 -20.88
N PHE A 226 -2.93 22.16 -20.43
CA PHE A 226 -1.89 21.54 -21.24
C PHE A 226 -2.26 20.11 -21.66
N ALA A 227 -2.73 19.28 -20.73
CA ALA A 227 -3.17 17.92 -21.03
C ALA A 227 -4.31 17.90 -22.06
N LEU A 228 -5.29 18.81 -21.94
CA LEU A 228 -6.39 18.94 -22.92
C LEU A 228 -5.87 19.35 -24.30
N LEU A 229 -4.93 20.29 -24.36
CA LEU A 229 -4.31 20.72 -25.61
C LEU A 229 -3.60 19.55 -26.30
N ARG A 230 -2.85 18.74 -25.54
CA ARG A 230 -2.12 17.57 -26.05
C ARG A 230 -3.04 16.40 -26.40
N ALA A 231 -4.21 16.31 -25.76
CA ALA A 231 -5.29 15.40 -26.14
C ALA A 231 -6.04 15.85 -27.42
N GLY A 232 -5.82 17.09 -27.88
CA GLY A 232 -6.51 17.67 -29.03
C GLY A 232 -7.85 18.32 -28.70
N ASP A 233 -8.24 18.36 -27.42
CA ASP A 233 -9.41 19.12 -26.95
C ASP A 233 -9.05 20.61 -26.83
N THR A 234 -8.94 21.26 -27.99
CA THR A 234 -8.57 22.68 -28.08
C THR A 234 -9.61 23.58 -27.41
N THR A 235 -10.88 23.19 -27.44
CA THR A 235 -11.97 23.96 -26.83
C THR A 235 -11.90 23.92 -25.32
N GLY A 236 -11.73 22.72 -24.74
CA GLY A 236 -11.56 22.55 -23.30
C GLY A 236 -10.28 23.21 -22.79
N ALA A 237 -9.18 23.10 -23.55
CA ALA A 237 -7.92 23.77 -23.23
C ALA A 237 -8.08 25.30 -23.23
N GLU A 238 -8.75 25.86 -24.23
CA GLU A 238 -8.99 27.30 -24.36
C GLU A 238 -9.82 27.84 -23.18
N GLN A 239 -10.90 27.14 -22.81
CA GLN A 239 -11.73 27.51 -21.65
C GLN A 239 -10.92 27.44 -20.35
N THR A 240 -10.21 26.33 -20.13
CA THR A 240 -9.42 26.12 -18.90
C THR A 240 -8.28 27.14 -18.78
N ALA A 241 -7.63 27.51 -19.88
CA ALA A 241 -6.59 28.53 -19.90
C ALA A 241 -7.15 29.94 -19.64
N ARG A 242 -8.32 30.29 -20.18
CA ARG A 242 -9.02 31.54 -19.83
C ARG A 242 -9.33 31.61 -18.34
N ASP A 243 -9.74 30.51 -17.73
CA ASP A 243 -10.00 30.46 -16.29
C ASP A 243 -8.73 30.73 -15.47
N VAL A 244 -7.56 30.24 -15.89
CA VAL A 244 -6.27 30.56 -15.25
C VAL A 244 -5.97 32.06 -15.39
N LEU A 245 -6.10 32.60 -16.61
CA LEU A 245 -5.81 34.00 -16.89
C LEU A 245 -6.81 34.98 -16.24
N ALA A 246 -8.03 34.55 -15.91
CA ALA A 246 -8.97 35.35 -15.15
C ALA A 246 -8.47 35.64 -13.72
N ARG A 247 -7.65 34.74 -13.13
CA ARG A 247 -7.02 34.93 -11.81
C ARG A 247 -5.60 35.46 -11.92
N SER A 248 -4.85 35.03 -12.93
CA SER A 248 -3.45 35.40 -13.17
C SER A 248 -3.28 35.95 -14.59
N PRO A 249 -3.65 37.22 -14.86
CA PRO A 249 -3.75 37.76 -16.23
C PRO A 249 -2.46 37.74 -17.03
N ASP A 250 -1.31 37.80 -16.35
CA ASP A 250 0.03 37.81 -16.96
C ASP A 250 0.80 36.52 -16.70
N SER A 251 0.09 35.39 -16.50
CA SER A 251 0.73 34.06 -16.46
C SER A 251 1.31 33.71 -17.84
N PRO A 252 2.65 33.54 -17.99
CA PRO A 252 3.26 33.20 -19.28
C PRO A 252 2.72 31.88 -19.83
N ASP A 253 2.71 30.84 -19.00
CA ASP A 253 2.20 29.52 -19.37
C ASP A 253 0.70 29.55 -19.70
N GLY A 254 -0.09 30.34 -18.96
CA GLY A 254 -1.51 30.53 -19.26
C GLY A 254 -1.73 31.15 -20.64
N LEU A 255 -0.94 32.18 -21.00
CA LEU A 255 -0.99 32.82 -22.31
C LEU A 255 -0.49 31.89 -23.43
N LEU A 256 0.57 31.12 -23.16
CA LEU A 256 1.11 30.13 -24.09
C LEU A 256 0.06 29.07 -24.42
N VAL A 257 -0.52 28.42 -23.40
CA VAL A 257 -1.52 27.38 -23.59
C VAL A 257 -2.78 27.95 -24.26
N LEU A 258 -3.25 29.14 -23.85
CA LEU A 258 -4.38 29.79 -24.49
C LEU A 258 -4.11 30.06 -25.98
N GLY A 259 -2.96 30.65 -26.29
CA GLY A 259 -2.59 30.98 -27.68
C GLY A 259 -2.46 29.75 -28.57
N LEU A 260 -1.89 28.66 -28.05
CA LEU A 260 -1.80 27.38 -28.76
C LEU A 260 -3.18 26.73 -28.94
N ALA A 261 -4.03 26.75 -27.92
CA ALA A 261 -5.40 26.24 -28.00
C ALA A 261 -6.24 27.02 -29.03
N GLN A 262 -6.16 28.35 -29.01
CA GLN A 262 -6.80 29.24 -29.97
C GLN A 262 -6.32 28.97 -31.41
N ARG A 263 -5.02 28.67 -31.59
CA ARG A 263 -4.51 28.30 -32.91
C ARG A 263 -5.08 26.97 -33.38
N GLY A 264 -5.16 25.98 -32.49
CA GLY A 264 -5.77 24.68 -32.78
C GLY A 264 -7.25 24.81 -33.18
N SER A 265 -7.99 25.72 -32.53
CA SER A 265 -9.39 26.05 -32.86
C SER A 265 -9.54 27.04 -34.02
N ARG A 266 -8.44 27.45 -34.68
CA ARG A 266 -8.41 28.45 -35.78
C ARG A 266 -9.00 29.81 -35.40
N SER A 267 -8.91 30.19 -34.14
CA SER A 267 -9.34 31.51 -33.67
C SER A 267 -8.41 32.62 -34.18
N ALA A 268 -9.02 33.73 -34.62
CA ALA A 268 -8.30 34.94 -35.02
C ALA A 268 -7.54 35.61 -33.85
N GLU A 269 -7.87 35.25 -32.61
CA GLU A 269 -7.22 35.80 -31.41
C GLU A 269 -5.83 35.20 -31.16
N ALA A 270 -5.55 34.01 -31.69
CA ALA A 270 -4.35 33.23 -31.39
C ALA A 270 -3.06 34.04 -31.56
N ALA A 271 -2.94 34.76 -32.68
CA ALA A 271 -1.75 35.57 -32.97
C ALA A 271 -1.58 36.74 -31.98
N ARG A 272 -2.67 37.35 -31.51
CA ARG A 272 -2.60 38.41 -30.49
C ARG A 272 -2.17 37.85 -29.14
N THR A 273 -2.75 36.71 -28.73
CA THR A 273 -2.42 36.05 -27.46
C THR A 273 -0.96 35.60 -27.41
N LEU A 274 -0.46 34.95 -28.47
CA LEU A 274 0.93 34.50 -28.55
C LEU A 274 1.93 35.67 -28.59
N ARG A 275 1.60 36.79 -29.24
CA ARG A 275 2.42 38.01 -29.15
C ARG A 275 2.46 38.58 -27.73
N ARG A 276 1.33 38.52 -27.00
CA ARG A 276 1.29 38.92 -25.59
C ARG A 276 2.16 38.01 -24.73
N PHE A 277 2.11 36.69 -24.94
CA PHE A 277 3.02 35.74 -24.28
C PHE A 277 4.49 36.14 -24.46
N LEU A 278 4.94 36.39 -25.70
CA LEU A 278 6.33 36.82 -25.98
C LEU A 278 6.69 38.17 -25.35
N ALA A 279 5.72 39.05 -25.14
CA ALA A 279 5.94 40.33 -24.47
C ALA A 279 6.07 40.19 -22.95
N VAL A 280 5.34 39.22 -22.36
CA VAL A 280 5.37 38.95 -20.92
C VAL A 280 6.64 38.18 -20.53
N ASP A 281 7.00 37.15 -21.30
CA ASP A 281 8.20 36.35 -21.04
C ASP A 281 8.99 36.05 -22.34
N PRO A 282 9.89 36.96 -22.73
CA PRO A 282 10.72 36.79 -23.93
C PRO A 282 11.75 35.66 -23.82
N GLU A 283 12.16 35.28 -22.60
CA GLU A 283 13.19 34.27 -22.35
C GLU A 283 12.61 32.87 -22.11
N HIS A 284 11.28 32.74 -22.13
CA HIS A 284 10.60 31.46 -21.98
C HIS A 284 11.16 30.41 -22.95
N PRO A 285 11.35 29.15 -22.54
CA PRO A 285 11.90 28.10 -23.42
C PRO A 285 11.15 27.93 -24.75
N ALA A 286 9.83 28.20 -24.75
CA ALA A 286 8.99 28.14 -25.95
C ALA A 286 9.06 29.39 -26.86
N ALA A 287 9.65 30.50 -26.41
CA ALA A 287 9.59 31.79 -27.10
C ALA A 287 10.15 31.75 -28.53
N GLY A 288 11.27 31.06 -28.73
CA GLY A 288 11.89 30.91 -30.06
C GLY A 288 11.06 30.07 -31.04
N GLU A 289 10.28 29.11 -30.55
CA GLU A 289 9.36 28.33 -31.38
C GLU A 289 8.11 29.13 -31.73
N ILE A 290 7.52 29.81 -30.74
CA ILE A 290 6.34 30.67 -30.95
C ILE A 290 6.65 31.82 -31.91
N SER A 291 7.83 32.44 -31.80
CA SER A 291 8.26 33.50 -32.72
C SER A 291 8.29 33.03 -34.17
N ARG A 292 8.87 31.85 -34.43
CA ARG A 292 8.88 31.24 -35.77
C ARG A 292 7.47 30.94 -36.26
N LEU A 293 6.64 30.39 -35.39
CA LEU A 293 5.26 30.02 -35.70
C LEU A 293 4.36 31.21 -36.06
N LEU A 294 4.63 32.39 -35.50
CA LEU A 294 3.93 33.64 -35.84
C LEU A 294 4.40 34.25 -37.17
N VAL A 295 5.64 34.00 -37.59
CA VAL A 295 6.18 34.48 -38.88
C VAL A 295 5.67 33.63 -40.05
N THR A 296 5.51 32.32 -39.83
CA THR A 296 5.07 31.38 -40.89
C THR A 296 3.55 31.26 -41.02
N ALA A 297 2.77 31.97 -40.21
CA ALA A 297 1.31 31.98 -40.33
C ALA A 297 0.90 32.85 -41.53
N PRO A 298 0.19 32.28 -42.53
CA PRO A 298 -0.27 33.04 -43.70
C PRO A 298 -1.33 34.09 -43.34
#